data_AF-A0A1S6EUN2-F1
#
_entry.id   AF-A0A1S6EUN2-F1
#
_cell.length_a   1.000
_cell.length_b   1.000
_cell.length_c   1.000
_cell.angle_alpha   90.00
_cell.angle_beta   90.00
_cell.angle_gamma   90.00
#
_symmetry.space_group_name_H-M   'P 1'
#
loop_
_entity.id
_entity.type
_entity.pdbx_description
1 polymer ?
#
loop_
_entity_poly.entity_id
_entity_poly.type
_entity_poly.pdbx_seq_one_letter_code
_entity_poly.pdbx_strand_id
1 'polypeptide(L)'
;MADGALTITIPHDDAARLAERAEALGVTPEALALQMFSRLVDDGADLERPATASGDFDGPYIELEDALTEFSAELERRLAARAE
;
A
#
# COMPACT_ATOMS: atom_id res chain seq x y z
N MET A 1 3.92 -22.77 26.23
CA MET A 1 3.53 -22.34 24.88
C MET A 1 2.98 -20.94 25.04
N ALA A 2 3.59 -19.93 24.40
CA ALA A 2 3.07 -18.58 24.48
C ALA A 2 1.71 -18.55 23.78
N ASP A 3 0.73 -17.96 24.45
CA ASP A 3 -0.69 -17.87 24.16
C ASP A 3 -0.99 -16.91 22.98
N GLY A 4 0.03 -16.52 22.21
CA GLY A 4 -0.10 -15.74 20.99
C GLY A 4 -0.48 -14.28 21.18
N ALA A 5 -0.58 -13.79 22.42
CA ALA A 5 -0.92 -12.40 22.70
C ALA A 5 0.25 -11.46 22.38
N LEU A 6 0.02 -10.54 21.44
CA LEU A 6 0.94 -9.45 21.11
C LEU A 6 0.41 -8.17 21.75
N THR A 7 1.16 -7.62 22.71
CA THR A 7 0.88 -6.29 23.29
C THR A 7 1.74 -5.26 22.58
N ILE A 8 1.10 -4.31 21.91
CA ILE A 8 1.77 -3.17 21.28
C ILE A 8 1.50 -1.90 22.08
N THR A 9 2.53 -1.08 22.28
CA THR A 9 2.41 0.25 22.85
C THR A 9 2.72 1.25 21.76
N ILE A 10 1.75 2.13 21.48
CA ILE A 10 1.86 3.17 20.45
C ILE A 10 1.69 4.56 21.10
N PRO A 11 2.24 5.62 20.48
CA PRO A 11 2.00 7.00 20.93
C PRO A 11 0.51 7.33 20.97
N HIS A 12 0.14 8.24 21.89
CA HIS A 12 -1.25 8.61 22.10
C HIS A 12 -1.92 9.17 20.84
N ASP A 13 -1.20 10.00 20.08
CA ASP A 13 -1.71 10.61 18.85
C ASP A 13 -2.02 9.57 17.77
N ASP A 14 -1.18 8.53 17.65
CA ASP A 14 -1.40 7.45 16.70
C ASP A 14 -2.57 6.55 17.13
N ALA A 15 -2.73 6.32 18.43
CA ALA A 15 -3.89 5.60 18.97
C ALA A 15 -5.20 6.35 18.69
N ALA A 16 -5.21 7.68 18.83
CA ALA A 16 -6.37 8.51 18.53
C ALA A 16 -6.73 8.44 17.03
N ARG A 17 -5.73 8.55 16.15
CA ARG A 17 -5.92 8.43 14.69
C ARG A 17 -6.40 7.04 14.27
N LEU A 18 -5.91 5.99 14.92
CA LEU A 18 -6.38 4.63 14.70
C LEU A 18 -7.85 4.48 15.10
N ALA A 19 -8.23 5.02 16.26
CA ALA A 19 -9.62 4.95 16.74
C ALA A 19 -10.58 5.71 15.81
N GLU A 20 -10.22 6.92 15.39
CA GLU A 20 -11.02 7.72 14.44
C GLU A 20 -11.24 6.97 13.11
N ARG A 21 -10.18 6.35 12.58
CA ARG A 21 -10.28 5.56 11.34
C ARG A 21 -11.11 4.29 11.51
N ALA A 22 -10.98 3.62 12.66
CA ALA A 22 -11.76 2.43 12.96
C ALA A 22 -13.25 2.75 13.05
N GLU A 23 -13.59 3.88 13.70
CA GLU A 23 -14.96 4.38 13.77
C GLU A 23 -15.52 4.71 12.38
N ALA A 24 -14.75 5.42 11.55
CA ALA A 24 -15.16 5.75 10.17
C ALA A 24 -15.42 4.49 9.30
N LEU A 25 -14.76 3.38 9.60
CA LEU A 25 -14.91 2.09 8.91
C LEU A 25 -15.91 1.14 9.60
N GLY A 26 -16.47 1.53 10.75
CA GLY A 26 -17.40 0.70 11.51
C GLY A 26 -16.78 -0.57 12.14
N VAL A 27 -15.48 -0.55 12.44
CA VAL A 27 -14.73 -1.66 13.04
C VAL A 27 -14.12 -1.26 14.38
N THR A 28 -13.65 -2.22 15.17
CA THR A 28 -12.91 -1.90 16.39
C THR A 28 -11.47 -1.47 16.07
N PRO A 29 -10.84 -0.62 16.90
CA PRO A 29 -9.44 -0.24 16.71
C PRO A 29 -8.49 -1.44 16.65
N GLU A 30 -8.75 -2.48 17.44
CA GLU A 30 -7.97 -3.73 17.45
C GLU A 30 -8.12 -4.50 16.14
N ALA A 31 -9.34 -4.58 15.59
CA ALA A 31 -9.59 -5.25 14.32
C ALA A 31 -8.89 -4.52 13.17
N LEU A 32 -8.92 -3.18 13.18
CA LEU A 32 -8.19 -2.37 12.20
C LEU A 32 -6.68 -2.54 12.34
N ALA A 33 -6.15 -2.50 13.57
CA ALA A 33 -4.72 -2.72 13.83
C ALA A 33 -4.25 -4.10 13.37
N LEU A 34 -5.05 -5.15 13.60
CA LEU A 34 -4.74 -6.50 13.14
C LEU A 34 -4.74 -6.60 11.61
N GLN A 35 -5.69 -5.96 10.93
CA GLN A 35 -5.72 -5.93 9.46
C GLN A 35 -4.49 -5.22 8.89
N MET A 36 -4.11 -4.07 9.46
CA MET A 36 -2.91 -3.34 9.06
C MET A 36 -1.64 -4.14 9.33
N PHE A 37 -1.58 -4.84 10.47
CA PHE A 37 -0.46 -5.72 10.80
C PHE A 37 -0.36 -6.93 9.88
N SER A 38 -1.47 -7.59 9.54
CA SER A 38 -1.49 -8.70 8.57
C SER A 38 -0.94 -8.24 7.24
N ARG A 39 -1.43 -7.10 6.71
CA ARG A 39 -0.89 -6.52 5.47
C ARG A 39 0.60 -6.25 5.57
N LEU A 40 1.08 -5.68 6.67
CA LEU A 40 2.52 -5.43 6.83
C LEU A 40 3.35 -6.73 6.84
N VAL A 41 2.84 -7.80 7.47
CA VAL A 41 3.50 -9.11 7.51
C VAL A 41 3.48 -9.80 6.14
N ASP A 42 2.35 -9.71 5.43
CA ASP A 42 2.16 -10.30 4.11
C ASP A 42 2.96 -9.50 3.04
N ASP A 43 2.82 -8.18 3.02
CA ASP A 43 3.52 -7.27 2.10
C ASP A 43 5.03 -7.24 2.38
N GLY A 44 5.45 -7.30 3.65
CA GLY A 44 6.86 -7.33 4.04
C GLY A 44 7.61 -8.56 3.53
N ALA A 45 6.89 -9.68 3.29
CA ALA A 45 7.43 -10.86 2.62
C ALA A 45 7.42 -10.74 1.09
N ASP A 46 6.52 -9.94 0.52
CA ASP A 46 6.36 -9.74 -0.92
C ASP A 46 7.18 -8.58 -1.51
N LEU A 47 7.75 -7.69 -0.68
CA LEU A 47 8.62 -6.59 -1.14
C LEU A 47 9.88 -7.06 -1.89
N GLU A 48 10.34 -8.30 -1.66
CA GLU A 48 11.46 -8.90 -2.40
C GLU A 48 11.01 -9.84 -3.53
N ARG A 49 9.70 -10.13 -3.63
CA ARG A 49 9.18 -11.04 -4.64
C ARG A 49 8.92 -10.28 -5.94
N PRO A 50 9.49 -10.70 -7.07
CA PRO A 50 9.13 -10.10 -8.35
C PRO A 50 7.64 -10.27 -8.62
N ALA A 51 6.97 -9.17 -9.03
CA ALA A 51 5.58 -9.18 -9.48
C ALA A 51 5.45 -10.15 -10.66
N THR A 52 4.81 -11.29 -10.42
CA THR A 52 4.73 -12.42 -11.38
C THR A 52 3.29 -12.91 -11.56
N ALA A 53 2.36 -12.52 -10.70
CA ALA A 53 0.95 -12.81 -10.82
C ALA A 53 0.15 -11.56 -11.22
N SER A 54 -0.99 -11.76 -11.89
CA SER A 54 -1.87 -10.67 -12.30
C SER A 54 -2.42 -9.83 -11.14
N GLY A 55 -2.47 -10.39 -9.92
CA GLY A 55 -2.87 -9.68 -8.70
C GLY A 55 -1.77 -8.81 -8.08
N ASP A 56 -0.53 -8.92 -8.57
CA ASP A 56 0.59 -8.10 -8.10
C ASP A 56 0.64 -6.72 -8.81
N PHE A 57 -0.20 -6.52 -9.82
CA PHE A 57 -0.26 -5.29 -10.62
C PHE A 57 -1.53 -4.50 -10.28
N ASP A 58 -1.35 -3.25 -9.86
CA ASP A 58 -2.45 -2.31 -9.67
C ASP A 58 -2.75 -1.56 -10.98
N GLY A 59 -4.02 -1.54 -11.38
CA GLY A 59 -4.52 -0.76 -12.51
C GLY A 59 -5.18 -1.59 -13.63
N PRO A 60 -5.72 -0.92 -14.66
CA PRO A 60 -6.27 -1.59 -15.82
C PRO A 60 -5.16 -2.33 -16.58
N TYR A 61 -5.47 -3.51 -17.11
CA TYR A 61 -4.60 -4.17 -18.08
C TYR A 61 -4.56 -3.34 -19.36
N ILE A 62 -3.36 -2.93 -19.77
CA ILE A 62 -3.10 -2.20 -21.00
C ILE A 62 -2.07 -2.97 -21.83
N GLU A 63 -2.17 -2.86 -23.16
CA GLU A 63 -1.17 -3.44 -24.04
C GLU A 63 0.16 -2.70 -23.90
N LEU A 64 1.27 -3.43 -24.06
CA LEU A 64 2.61 -2.87 -23.89
C LEU A 64 2.88 -1.68 -24.81
N GLU A 65 2.34 -1.71 -26.04
CA GLU A 65 2.50 -0.65 -27.04
C GLU A 65 1.86 0.67 -26.59
N ASP A 66 0.68 0.59 -25.97
CA ASP A 66 -0.02 1.75 -25.43
C ASP A 66 0.72 2.32 -24.21
N ALA A 67 1.19 1.44 -23.32
CA ALA A 67 1.98 1.82 -22.15
C ALA A 67 3.27 2.57 -22.54
N LEU A 68 3.98 2.06 -23.55
CA LEU A 68 5.21 2.68 -24.06
C LEU A 68 4.95 4.03 -24.72
N THR A 69 3.82 4.17 -25.42
CA THR A 69 3.42 5.42 -26.05
C THR A 69 3.13 6.48 -25.00
N GLU A 70 2.35 6.15 -23.96
CA GLU A 70 2.05 7.06 -22.86
C GLU A 70 3.32 7.47 -22.10
N PHE A 71 4.19 6.51 -21.80
CA PHE A 71 5.45 6.77 -21.13
C PHE A 71 6.38 7.70 -21.94
N SER A 72 6.48 7.48 -23.25
CA SER A 72 7.28 8.32 -24.15
C SER A 72 6.74 9.75 -24.22
N ALA A 73 5.42 9.91 -24.32
CA ALA A 73 4.78 11.22 -24.31
C ALA A 73 5.02 11.97 -22.99
N GLU A 74 4.96 11.28 -21.86
CA GLU A 74 5.26 11.87 -20.55
C GLU A 74 6.74 12.26 -20.42
N LEU A 75 7.66 11.44 -20.93
CA LEU A 75 9.08 11.76 -20.98
C LEU A 75 9.34 13.03 -21.79
N GLU A 76 8.74 13.15 -22.97
CA GLU A 76 8.86 14.34 -23.82
C GLU A 76 8.32 15.59 -23.12
N ARG A 77 7.15 15.51 -22.48
CA ARG A 77 6.57 16.61 -21.68
C ARG A 77 7.53 17.07 -20.58
N ARG A 78 8.13 16.13 -19.83
CA ARG A 78 9.08 16.45 -18.76
C ARG A 78 10.38 17.03 -19.28
N LEU A 79 10.87 16.55 -20.41
CA LEU A 79 12.07 17.10 -21.04
C LEU A 79 11.83 18.52 -21.57
N ALA A 80 10.68 18.76 -22.19
CA ALA A 80 10.29 20.10 -22.64
C ALA A 80 10.16 21.08 -21.45
N ALA A 81 9.50 20.66 -20.37
CA ALA A 81 9.36 21.47 -19.15
C ALA A 81 10.68 21.76 -18.42
N ARG A 82 11.75 21.00 -18.71
CA ARG A 82 13.09 21.21 -18.15
C ARG A 82 13.97 22.11 -19.04
N ALA A 83 13.59 22.30 -20.30
CA ALA A 83 14.30 23.14 -21.25
C ALA A 83 13.87 24.63 -21.21
N GLU A 84 12.78 24.93 -20.49
CA GLU A 84 12.33 26.28 -20.10
C GLU A 84 12.88 26.69 -18.73
#